data_AF-A0A1G7P4C6-F1
#
_entry.id   AF-A0A1G7P4C6-F1
#
_cell.length_a   1.000
_cell.length_b   1.000
_cell.length_c   1.000
_cell.angle_alpha   90.00
_cell.angle_beta   90.00
_cell.angle_gamma   90.00
#
_symmetry.space_group_name_H-M   'P 1'
#
loop_
_entity.id
_entity.type
_entity.pdbx_description
1 polymer ?
#
loop_
_entity_poly.entity_id
_entity_poly.type
_entity_poly.pdbx_seq_one_letter_code
_entity_poly.pdbx_strand_id
1 'polypeptide(L)'
;MNLTRNIAPTMSSRLIAELTGKRHDNVLRTCRDLRAAGVCPQIEETPYKHPANGETYTEYLLEKRDSLVLVARLSPEFTGAVVDRWLALEAAATSPAVPALPDFTNPVTAARAWADEVEKKQVLEHQLAAAAPALEFVDRYVDASGLLGFRQAAKVLKIKENTFREFLLEKGIAYRLGGELAPRAEHLNAGRFEVKAGVSKHNEHAFNSMRFTTKGLHWVAGEFAKHQLAAQLHHH
;
A
#
# COMPACT_ATOMS: atom_id res chain seq x y z
N MET A 1 -50.22 -20.92 -1.28
CA MET A 1 -48.99 -21.01 -0.46
C MET A 1 -47.89 -21.61 -1.32
N ASN A 2 -47.02 -20.78 -1.91
CA ASN A 2 -45.84 -21.27 -2.61
C ASN A 2 -44.72 -21.45 -1.58
N LEU A 3 -44.48 -22.70 -1.19
CA LEU A 3 -43.29 -23.08 -0.42
C LEU A 3 -42.08 -22.96 -1.35
N THR A 4 -41.37 -21.84 -1.26
CA THR A 4 -40.02 -21.71 -1.81
C THR A 4 -39.14 -22.75 -1.12
N ARG A 5 -38.88 -23.88 -1.80
CA ARG A 5 -37.88 -24.87 -1.36
C ARG A 5 -36.52 -24.17 -1.33
N ASN A 6 -36.02 -23.92 -0.12
CA ASN A 6 -34.66 -23.48 0.11
C ASN A 6 -33.71 -24.66 -0.19
N ILE A 7 -33.38 -24.87 -1.47
CA ILE A 7 -32.42 -25.91 -1.88
C ILE A 7 -31.04 -25.34 -1.58
N ALA A 8 -30.36 -25.89 -0.57
CA ALA A 8 -28.99 -25.52 -0.27
C ALA A 8 -28.10 -25.76 -1.52
N PRO A 9 -27.20 -24.83 -1.87
CA PRO A 9 -26.33 -25.01 -3.04
C PRO A 9 -25.42 -26.21 -2.83
N THR A 10 -25.40 -27.11 -3.82
CA THR A 10 -24.55 -28.32 -3.84
C THR A 10 -23.66 -28.33 -5.07
N MET A 11 -22.59 -29.12 -5.00
CA MET A 11 -21.63 -29.33 -6.08
C MET A 11 -21.53 -30.82 -6.39
N SER A 12 -21.67 -31.20 -7.66
CA SER A 12 -21.59 -32.61 -8.05
C SER A 12 -20.14 -33.10 -8.09
N SER A 13 -19.93 -34.36 -7.74
CA SER A 13 -18.63 -35.04 -7.90
C SER A 13 -18.08 -35.00 -9.34
N ARG A 14 -18.95 -34.89 -10.34
CA ARG A 14 -18.58 -34.75 -11.76
C ARG A 14 -17.99 -33.37 -12.04
N LEU A 15 -18.64 -32.31 -11.55
CA LEU A 15 -18.12 -30.95 -11.63
C LEU A 15 -16.79 -30.82 -10.87
N ILE A 16 -16.66 -31.48 -9.71
CA ILE A 16 -15.39 -31.51 -8.97
C ILE A 16 -14.29 -32.22 -9.76
N ALA A 17 -14.61 -33.32 -10.46
CA ALA A 17 -13.67 -34.02 -11.33
C ALA A 17 -13.16 -33.12 -12.46
N GLU A 18 -14.06 -32.35 -13.08
CA GLU A 18 -13.72 -31.35 -14.11
C GLU A 18 -12.83 -30.24 -13.55
N LEU A 19 -13.22 -29.61 -12.44
CA LEU A 19 -12.48 -28.51 -11.83
C LEU A 19 -11.09 -28.92 -11.32
N THR A 20 -10.94 -30.16 -10.86
CA THR A 20 -9.65 -30.67 -10.35
C THR A 20 -8.83 -31.39 -11.42
N GLY A 21 -9.37 -31.57 -12.63
CA GLY A 21 -8.74 -32.34 -13.71
C GLY A 21 -8.47 -33.81 -13.35
N LYS A 22 -9.19 -34.37 -12.36
CA LYS A 22 -9.01 -35.76 -11.91
C LYS A 22 -10.07 -36.66 -12.55
N ARG A 23 -9.72 -37.93 -12.79
CA ARG A 23 -10.70 -38.93 -13.26
C ARG A 23 -11.84 -39.06 -12.26
N HIS A 24 -13.09 -39.08 -12.73
CA HIS A 24 -14.28 -39.18 -11.87
C HIS A 24 -14.25 -40.41 -10.96
N ASP A 25 -13.73 -41.56 -11.43
CA ASP A 25 -13.55 -42.76 -10.60
C ASP A 25 -12.70 -42.51 -9.33
N ASN A 26 -11.65 -41.70 -9.45
CA ASN A 26 -10.78 -41.35 -8.32
C ASN A 26 -11.52 -40.42 -7.34
N VAL A 27 -12.37 -39.53 -7.86
CA VAL A 27 -13.23 -38.67 -7.05
C VAL A 27 -14.24 -39.51 -6.28
N LEU A 28 -14.93 -40.44 -6.95
CA LEU A 28 -15.89 -41.35 -6.30
C LEU A 28 -15.22 -42.21 -5.21
N ARG A 29 -14.03 -42.75 -5.47
CA ARG A 29 -13.26 -43.49 -4.46
C ARG A 29 -12.98 -42.61 -3.24
N THR A 30 -12.51 -41.39 -3.46
CA THR A 30 -12.20 -40.45 -2.37
C THR A 30 -13.44 -40.07 -1.56
N CYS A 31 -14.61 -39.90 -2.21
CA CYS A 31 -15.87 -39.70 -1.51
C CYS A 31 -16.20 -40.86 -0.57
N ARG A 32 -16.04 -42.12 -1.04
CA ARG A 32 -16.28 -43.31 -0.21
C ARG A 32 -15.30 -43.38 0.96
N ASP A 33 -14.03 -43.10 0.73
CA ASP A 33 -13.00 -43.11 1.77
C ASP A 33 -13.27 -42.05 2.84
N LEU A 34 -13.64 -40.82 2.43
CA LEU A 34 -13.99 -39.72 3.35
C LEU A 34 -15.26 -40.01 4.15
N ARG A 35 -16.25 -40.67 3.53
CA ARG A 35 -17.47 -41.13 4.21
C ARG A 35 -17.15 -42.23 5.22
N ALA A 36 -16.37 -43.23 4.83
CA ALA A 36 -15.97 -44.35 5.69
C ALA A 36 -15.12 -43.88 6.88
N ALA A 37 -14.27 -42.87 6.68
CA ALA A 37 -13.49 -42.24 7.75
C ALA A 37 -14.32 -41.30 8.64
N GLY A 38 -15.61 -41.09 8.35
CA GLY A 38 -16.49 -40.18 9.10
C GLY A 38 -16.16 -38.69 8.92
N VAL A 39 -15.31 -38.33 7.96
CA VAL A 39 -14.90 -36.94 7.70
C VAL A 39 -16.01 -36.16 7.00
N CYS A 40 -16.70 -36.83 6.07
CA CYS A 40 -17.84 -36.32 5.32
C CYS A 40 -19.00 -37.32 5.40
N PRO A 41 -19.65 -37.45 6.58
CA PRO A 41 -20.65 -38.50 6.81
C PRO A 41 -21.95 -38.28 6.04
N GLN A 42 -22.22 -37.04 5.61
CA GLN A 42 -23.44 -36.63 4.90
C GLN A 42 -23.34 -36.81 3.37
N ILE A 43 -22.22 -37.34 2.86
CA ILE A 43 -22.08 -37.65 1.44
C ILE A 43 -22.95 -38.87 1.11
N GLU A 44 -23.96 -38.66 0.27
CA GLU A 44 -24.87 -39.70 -0.20
C GLU A 44 -24.80 -39.93 -1.70
N GLU A 45 -24.92 -41.21 -2.10
CA GLU A 45 -24.96 -41.58 -3.51
C GLU A 45 -26.26 -41.09 -4.13
N THR A 46 -26.11 -40.30 -5.19
CA THR A 46 -27.21 -39.73 -5.96
C THR A 46 -27.20 -40.37 -7.36
N PRO A 47 -28.34 -40.89 -7.84
CA PRO A 47 -28.43 -41.39 -9.20
C PRO A 47 -28.37 -40.23 -10.19
N TYR A 48 -27.45 -40.31 -11.14
CA TYR A 48 -27.31 -39.37 -12.25
C TYR A 48 -27.70 -40.04 -13.56
N LYS A 49 -28.71 -39.50 -14.24
CA LYS A 49 -29.09 -39.98 -15.58
C LYS A 49 -28.32 -39.21 -16.64
N HIS A 50 -27.46 -39.91 -17.38
CA HIS A 50 -26.64 -39.27 -18.40
C HIS A 50 -27.48 -38.91 -19.63
N PRO A 51 -27.40 -37.66 -20.13
CA PRO A 51 -28.33 -37.15 -21.13
C PRO A 51 -28.16 -37.79 -22.51
N ALA A 52 -26.98 -38.35 -22.83
CA ALA A 52 -26.69 -38.87 -24.18
C ALA A 52 -27.17 -40.31 -24.42
N ASN A 53 -27.15 -41.16 -23.38
CA ASN A 53 -27.47 -42.60 -23.48
C ASN A 53 -28.62 -43.02 -22.56
N GLY A 54 -29.08 -42.14 -21.67
CA GLY A 54 -30.18 -42.43 -20.75
C GLY A 54 -29.84 -43.41 -19.62
N GLU A 55 -28.59 -43.85 -19.52
CA GLU A 55 -28.11 -44.73 -18.46
C GLU A 55 -27.95 -43.99 -17.13
N THR A 56 -28.12 -44.71 -16.03
CA THR A 56 -27.93 -44.18 -14.68
C THR A 56 -26.53 -44.51 -14.17
N TYR A 57 -25.83 -43.48 -13.72
CA TYR A 57 -24.51 -43.56 -13.12
C TYR A 57 -24.56 -43.01 -11.69
N THR A 58 -23.61 -43.42 -10.86
CA THR A 58 -23.46 -42.86 -9.52
C THR A 58 -22.79 -41.48 -9.57
N GLU A 59 -23.34 -40.53 -8.84
CA GLU A 59 -22.64 -39.31 -8.45
C GLU A 59 -22.86 -39.02 -6.96
N TYR A 60 -22.13 -38.04 -6.43
CA TYR A 60 -22.38 -37.45 -5.13
C TYR A 60 -22.70 -35.97 -5.29
N LEU A 61 -23.66 -35.46 -4.52
CA LEU A 61 -23.93 -34.03 -4.37
C LEU A 61 -23.39 -33.58 -3.02
N LEU A 62 -22.38 -32.72 -3.04
CA LEU A 62 -21.66 -32.28 -1.84
C LEU A 62 -22.06 -30.86 -1.49
N GLU A 63 -22.24 -30.60 -0.19
CA GLU A 63 -22.33 -29.24 0.33
C GLU A 63 -20.98 -28.51 0.26
N LYS A 64 -20.99 -27.21 0.55
CA LYS A 64 -19.78 -26.36 0.49
C LYS A 64 -18.63 -26.92 1.32
N ARG A 65 -18.88 -27.40 2.54
CA ARG A 65 -17.83 -27.96 3.41
C ARG A 65 -17.21 -29.20 2.78
N ASP A 66 -18.04 -30.19 2.44
CA ASP A 66 -17.57 -31.49 1.99
C ASP A 66 -16.92 -31.43 0.60
N SER A 67 -17.38 -30.52 -0.28
CA SER A 67 -16.70 -30.26 -1.56
C SER A 67 -15.29 -29.68 -1.36
N LEU A 68 -15.09 -28.78 -0.41
CA LEU A 68 -13.76 -28.24 -0.10
C LEU A 68 -12.84 -29.29 0.51
N VAL A 69 -13.34 -30.14 1.41
CA VAL A 69 -12.57 -31.25 1.99
C VAL A 69 -12.16 -32.24 0.91
N LEU A 70 -13.07 -32.59 0.00
CA LEU A 70 -12.80 -33.47 -1.11
C LEU A 70 -11.72 -32.89 -2.04
N VAL A 71 -11.82 -31.61 -2.41
CA VAL A 71 -10.82 -30.92 -3.24
C VAL A 71 -9.46 -30.91 -2.56
N ALA A 72 -9.41 -30.61 -1.26
CA ALA A 72 -8.17 -30.64 -0.49
C ALA A 72 -7.53 -32.03 -0.46
N ARG A 73 -8.32 -33.11 -0.48
CA ARG A 73 -7.77 -34.48 -0.56
C ARG A 73 -7.28 -34.83 -1.97
N LEU A 74 -7.93 -34.29 -3.01
CA LEU A 74 -7.64 -34.59 -4.41
C LEU A 74 -6.48 -33.76 -5.01
N SER A 75 -6.24 -32.55 -4.50
CA SER A 75 -5.18 -31.66 -4.98
C SER A 75 -4.16 -31.39 -3.89
N PRO A 76 -3.03 -32.15 -3.88
CA PRO A 76 -1.89 -31.86 -3.03
C PRO A 76 -1.32 -30.45 -3.27
N GLU A 77 -1.44 -29.94 -4.50
CA GLU A 77 -0.99 -28.59 -4.87
C GLU A 77 -1.81 -27.52 -4.13
N PHE A 78 -3.13 -27.70 -4.06
CA PHE A 78 -4.01 -26.83 -3.28
C PHE A 78 -3.63 -26.85 -1.78
N THR A 79 -3.42 -28.04 -1.21
CA THR A 79 -3.02 -28.17 0.19
C THR A 79 -1.64 -27.54 0.43
N GLY A 80 -0.69 -27.75 -0.47
CA GLY A 80 0.64 -27.14 -0.42
C GLY A 80 0.56 -25.62 -0.39
N ALA A 81 -0.22 -25.02 -1.30
CA ALA A 81 -0.40 -23.56 -1.32
C ALA A 81 -1.02 -23.00 -0.03
N VAL A 82 -1.95 -23.73 0.60
CA VAL A 82 -2.51 -23.34 1.90
C VAL A 82 -1.46 -23.43 3.01
N VAL A 83 -0.65 -24.49 3.03
CA VAL A 83 0.45 -24.65 3.98
C VAL A 83 1.49 -23.55 3.81
N ASP A 84 1.95 -23.29 2.58
CA ASP A 84 2.91 -22.25 2.26
C ASP A 84 2.41 -20.87 2.68
N ARG A 85 1.11 -20.61 2.49
CA ARG A 85 0.48 -19.36 2.94
C ARG A 85 0.54 -19.21 4.47
N TRP A 86 0.29 -20.28 5.21
CA TRP A 86 0.38 -20.25 6.66
C TRP A 86 1.82 -20.06 7.13
N LEU A 87 2.78 -20.78 6.54
CA LEU A 87 4.20 -20.59 6.85
C LEU A 87 4.66 -19.16 6.56
N ALA A 88 4.19 -18.54 5.47
CA ALA A 88 4.48 -17.15 5.16
C ALA A 88 3.84 -16.18 6.18
N LEU A 89 2.62 -16.45 6.64
CA LEU A 89 1.95 -15.64 7.67
C LEU A 89 2.67 -15.78 9.02
N GLU A 90 3.10 -16.97 9.40
CA GLU A 90 3.87 -17.23 10.61
C GLU A 90 5.24 -16.58 10.55
N ALA A 91 5.93 -16.66 9.41
CA ALA A 91 7.19 -15.96 9.18
C ALA A 91 7.02 -14.44 9.24
N ALA A 92 5.91 -13.90 8.71
CA ALA A 92 5.59 -12.48 8.81
C ALA A 92 5.22 -12.06 10.24
N ALA A 93 4.54 -12.92 11.00
CA ALA A 93 4.22 -12.68 12.41
C ALA A 93 5.45 -12.80 13.33
N THR A 94 6.44 -13.61 12.94
CA THR A 94 7.69 -13.85 13.68
C THR A 94 8.82 -12.91 13.23
N SER A 95 8.69 -12.26 12.07
CA SER A 95 9.62 -11.22 11.63
C SER A 95 9.46 -9.98 12.52
N PRO A 96 10.53 -9.49 13.18
CA PRO A 96 10.44 -8.37 14.11
C PRO A 96 10.38 -7.06 13.32
N ALA A 97 9.21 -6.74 12.78
CA ALA A 97 8.84 -5.34 12.53
C ALA A 97 8.31 -4.66 13.80
N VAL A 98 8.15 -5.44 14.89
CA VAL A 98 7.93 -4.94 16.24
C VAL A 98 9.21 -5.27 17.02
N PRO A 99 9.92 -4.29 17.61
CA PRO A 99 11.03 -4.61 18.51
C PRO A 99 10.47 -5.52 19.59
N ALA A 100 11.09 -6.70 19.76
CA ALA A 100 10.71 -7.64 20.81
C ALA A 100 10.62 -6.86 22.12
N LEU A 101 9.43 -6.77 22.68
CA LEU A 101 9.25 -6.14 23.98
C LEU A 101 10.10 -6.96 24.97
N PRO A 102 10.98 -6.32 25.76
CA PRO A 102 11.77 -7.03 26.75
C PRO A 102 10.83 -7.75 27.72
N ASP A 103 11.24 -8.92 28.19
CA ASP A 103 10.55 -9.62 29.26
C ASP A 103 10.50 -8.71 30.51
N PHE A 104 9.31 -8.18 30.79
CA PHE A 104 9.03 -7.28 31.93
C PHE A 104 8.96 -8.02 33.26
N THR A 105 9.04 -9.35 33.26
CA THR A 105 9.04 -10.16 34.48
C THR A 105 10.36 -10.02 35.25
N ASN A 106 11.43 -9.57 34.59
CA ASN A 106 12.72 -9.32 35.21
C ASN A 106 13.02 -7.80 35.29
N PRO A 107 13.09 -7.20 36.50
CA PRO A 107 13.26 -5.76 36.64
C PRO A 107 14.61 -5.24 36.11
N VAL A 108 15.63 -6.11 36.03
CA VAL A 108 16.97 -5.74 35.55
C VAL A 108 17.01 -5.62 34.03
N THR A 109 16.31 -6.49 33.31
CA THR A 109 16.22 -6.43 31.83
C THR A 109 15.37 -5.24 31.38
N ALA A 110 14.28 -4.95 32.10
CA ALA A 110 13.45 -3.78 31.85
C ALA A 110 14.20 -2.45 32.03
N ALA A 111 15.01 -2.31 33.09
CA ALA A 111 15.80 -1.11 33.34
C ALA A 111 16.88 -0.89 32.26
N ARG A 112 17.52 -1.97 31.77
CA ARG A 112 18.51 -1.88 30.69
C ARG A 112 17.88 -1.45 29.37
N ALA A 113 16.75 -2.06 28.99
CA ALA A 113 16.05 -1.69 27.76
C ALA A 113 15.55 -0.24 27.78
N TRP A 114 15.15 0.28 28.95
CA TRP A 114 14.78 1.69 29.10
C TRP A 114 15.98 2.63 28.94
N ALA A 115 17.14 2.29 29.51
CA ALA A 115 18.37 3.05 29.34
C ALA A 115 18.79 3.11 27.85
N ASP A 116 18.76 1.97 27.16
CA ASP A 116 19.10 1.89 25.74
C ASP A 116 18.19 2.77 24.87
N GLU A 117 16.88 2.79 25.16
CA GLU A 117 15.96 3.66 24.40
C GLU A 117 16.09 5.14 24.74
N VAL A 118 16.38 5.49 26.00
CA VAL A 118 16.66 6.87 26.37
C VAL A 118 17.93 7.36 25.67
N GLU A 119 18.99 6.55 25.61
CA GLU A 119 20.21 6.89 24.89
C GLU A 119 19.98 7.05 23.38
N LYS A 120 19.27 6.12 22.74
CA LYS A 120 18.91 6.25 21.31
C LYS A 120 18.10 7.52 21.05
N LYS A 121 17.12 7.80 21.90
CA LYS A 121 16.29 9.01 21.79
C LYS A 121 17.14 10.28 21.93
N GLN A 122 18.07 10.31 22.89
CA GLN A 122 18.99 11.42 23.06
C GLN A 122 19.91 11.59 21.85
N VAL A 123 20.43 10.52 21.27
CA VAL A 123 21.27 10.57 20.06
C VAL A 123 20.47 11.12 18.87
N LEU A 124 19.23 10.66 18.67
CA LEU A 124 18.36 11.16 17.60
C LEU A 124 17.98 12.63 17.81
N GLU A 125 17.65 13.04 19.03
CA GLU A 125 17.39 14.44 19.38
C GLU A 125 18.62 15.32 19.18
N HIS A 126 19.82 14.81 19.48
CA HIS A 126 21.08 15.54 19.24
C HIS A 126 21.37 15.70 17.74
N GLN A 127 21.07 14.69 16.91
CA GLN A 127 21.19 14.78 15.46
C GLN A 127 20.16 15.75 14.85
N LEU A 128 18.94 15.80 15.38
CA LEU A 128 17.93 16.80 14.99
C LEU A 128 18.33 18.22 15.43
N ALA A 129 18.94 18.37 16.60
CA ALA A 129 19.47 19.64 17.07
C ALA A 129 20.66 20.15 16.23
N ALA A 130 21.49 19.25 15.69
CA ALA A 130 22.54 19.63 14.74
C ALA A 130 22.00 20.14 13.39
N ALA A 131 20.74 19.83 13.05
CA ALA A 131 20.03 20.37 11.89
C ALA A 131 19.26 21.69 12.20
N ALA A 132 19.26 22.15 13.46
CA ALA A 132 18.56 23.37 13.89
C ALA A 132 18.94 24.68 13.16
N PRO A 133 20.18 24.94 12.70
CA PRO A 133 20.48 26.22 12.03
C PRO A 133 19.80 26.34 10.66
N ALA A 134 19.24 25.26 10.10
CA ALA A 134 18.43 25.32 8.88
C ALA A 134 16.96 25.71 9.14
N LEU A 135 16.44 25.46 10.34
CA LEU A 135 15.05 25.76 10.74
C LEU A 135 14.90 27.19 11.25
N GLU A 136 15.87 27.71 12.03
CA GLU A 136 15.79 29.09 12.56
C GLU A 136 15.88 30.19 11.48
N PHE A 137 16.47 29.91 10.32
CA PHE A 137 16.58 30.90 9.24
C PHE A 137 15.26 31.11 8.47
N VAL A 138 14.38 30.11 8.47
CA VAL A 138 13.11 30.17 7.72
C VAL A 138 12.01 30.86 8.55
N ASP A 139 11.95 30.64 9.87
CA ASP A 139 10.96 31.31 10.73
C ASP A 139 11.18 32.82 10.80
N ARG A 140 12.43 33.30 10.86
CA ARG A 140 12.74 34.73 10.94
C ARG A 140 12.36 35.54 9.68
N TYR A 141 12.12 34.89 8.53
CA TYR A 141 11.79 35.58 7.27
C TYR A 141 10.30 35.53 6.92
N VAL A 142 9.52 34.66 7.57
CA VAL A 142 8.10 34.40 7.28
C VAL A 142 7.17 35.42 7.93
N ASP A 143 7.56 35.99 9.07
CA ASP A 143 6.72 36.89 9.88
C ASP A 143 6.37 38.23 9.20
N ALA A 144 7.11 38.64 8.17
CA ALA A 144 6.89 39.96 7.55
C ALA A 144 5.92 39.97 6.35
N SER A 145 5.54 38.83 5.76
CA SER A 145 4.62 38.84 4.59
C SER A 145 3.94 37.51 4.20
N GLY A 146 4.24 36.38 4.85
CA GLY A 146 3.60 35.07 4.63
C GLY A 146 3.75 34.40 3.25
N LEU A 147 4.05 35.17 2.19
CA LEU A 147 4.04 34.74 0.79
C LEU A 147 5.23 35.29 0.01
N LEU A 148 6.19 34.43 -0.30
CA LEU A 148 7.38 34.81 -1.05
C LEU A 148 7.15 34.71 -2.55
N GLY A 149 7.62 35.72 -3.29
CA GLY A 149 7.73 35.62 -4.75
C GLY A 149 8.88 34.68 -5.17
N PHE A 150 8.89 34.24 -6.43
CA PHE A 150 9.88 33.30 -6.95
C PHE A 150 11.34 33.69 -6.69
N ARG A 151 11.72 34.95 -6.97
CA ARG A 151 13.09 35.44 -6.73
C ARG A 151 13.47 35.44 -5.26
N GLN A 152 12.51 35.79 -4.39
CA GLN A 152 12.73 35.80 -2.95
C GLN A 152 12.92 34.37 -2.43
N ALA A 153 12.09 33.43 -2.88
CA ALA A 153 12.23 32.00 -2.55
C ALA A 153 13.60 31.46 -3.00
N ALA A 154 14.04 31.76 -4.23
CA ALA A 154 15.35 31.35 -4.73
C ALA A 154 16.51 31.92 -3.87
N LYS A 155 16.41 33.19 -3.46
CA LYS A 155 17.41 33.83 -2.60
C LYS A 155 17.46 33.21 -1.20
N VAL A 156 16.30 32.91 -0.60
CA VAL A 156 16.21 32.26 0.72
C VAL A 156 16.83 30.86 0.66
N LEU A 157 16.54 30.09 -0.39
CA LEU A 157 17.10 28.75 -0.59
C LEU A 157 18.56 28.76 -1.08
N LYS A 158 19.12 29.94 -1.41
CA LYS A 158 20.46 30.11 -2.01
C LYS A 158 20.65 29.32 -3.32
N ILE A 159 19.60 29.23 -4.14
CA ILE A 159 19.60 28.51 -5.43
C ILE A 159 19.61 29.52 -6.58
N LYS A 160 20.35 29.23 -7.66
CA LYS A 160 20.29 30.04 -8.91
C LYS A 160 18.89 29.99 -9.51
N GLU A 161 18.31 31.15 -9.85
CA GLU A 161 16.92 31.25 -10.33
C GLU A 161 16.61 30.36 -11.53
N ASN A 162 17.53 30.23 -12.50
CA ASN A 162 17.32 29.38 -13.67
C ASN A 162 17.27 27.90 -13.30
N THR A 163 18.22 27.43 -12.49
CA THR A 163 18.24 26.04 -11.99
C THR A 163 16.99 25.72 -11.17
N PHE A 164 16.56 26.68 -10.34
CA PHE A 164 15.34 26.53 -9.55
C PHE A 164 14.10 26.43 -10.43
N ARG A 165 14.03 27.24 -11.50
CA ARG A 165 12.94 27.20 -12.48
C ARG A 165 12.90 25.87 -13.23
N GLU A 166 14.05 25.39 -13.70
CA GLU A 166 14.17 24.12 -14.41
C GLU A 166 13.73 22.95 -13.53
N PHE A 167 14.19 22.91 -12.28
CA PHE A 167 13.77 21.90 -11.31
C PHE A 167 12.24 21.85 -11.12
N LEU A 168 11.59 23.01 -10.94
CA LEU A 168 10.14 23.04 -10.75
C LEU A 168 9.38 22.55 -11.99
N LEU A 169 9.92 22.80 -13.19
CA LEU A 169 9.32 22.34 -14.45
C LEU A 169 9.56 20.84 -14.67
N GLU A 170 10.78 20.36 -14.44
CA GLU A 170 11.19 18.95 -14.61
C GLU A 170 10.40 18.03 -13.68
N LYS A 171 10.28 18.40 -12.39
CA LYS A 171 9.49 17.64 -11.40
C LYS A 171 7.98 17.80 -11.56
N GLY A 172 7.53 18.61 -12.53
CA GLY A 172 6.11 18.88 -12.73
C GLY A 172 5.45 19.60 -11.56
N ILE A 173 6.22 20.36 -10.76
CA ILE A 173 5.69 21.13 -9.62
C ILE A 173 4.99 22.40 -10.14
N ALA A 174 5.56 23.00 -11.18
CA ALA A 174 5.00 24.14 -11.88
C ALA A 174 4.98 23.87 -13.39
N TYR A 175 4.22 24.68 -14.12
CA TYR A 175 4.16 24.69 -15.58
C TYR A 175 4.15 26.14 -16.09
N ARG A 176 4.35 26.32 -17.39
CA ARG A 176 4.27 27.65 -18.02
C ARG A 176 2.85 27.93 -18.51
N LEU A 177 2.29 29.06 -18.09
CA LEU A 177 1.00 29.57 -18.53
C LEU A 177 1.17 31.04 -18.95
N GLY A 178 0.96 31.35 -20.23
CA GLY A 178 1.11 32.72 -20.73
C GLY A 178 2.52 33.33 -20.55
N GLY A 179 3.57 32.49 -20.49
CA GLY A 179 4.94 32.92 -20.22
C GLY A 179 5.30 33.02 -18.74
N GLU A 180 4.32 32.93 -17.83
CA GLU A 180 4.53 32.94 -16.38
C GLU A 180 4.53 31.51 -15.79
N LEU A 181 5.15 31.34 -14.62
CA LEU A 181 5.13 30.07 -13.88
C LEU A 181 3.85 29.97 -13.06
N ALA A 182 3.11 28.88 -13.27
CA ALA A 182 1.91 28.53 -12.52
C ALA A 182 2.11 27.19 -11.78
N PRO A 183 1.72 27.08 -10.50
CA PRO A 183 1.78 25.82 -9.76
C PRO A 183 0.71 24.84 -10.27
N ARG A 184 0.99 23.54 -10.25
CA ARG A 184 -0.04 22.53 -10.53
C ARG A 184 -1.09 22.47 -9.42
N ALA A 185 -2.31 22.06 -9.80
CA ALA A 185 -3.47 21.99 -8.90
C ALA A 185 -3.21 21.15 -7.64
N GLU A 186 -2.46 20.05 -7.75
CA GLU A 186 -2.07 19.22 -6.60
C GLU A 186 -1.35 20.02 -5.50
N HIS A 187 -0.47 20.93 -5.88
CA HIS A 187 0.31 21.71 -4.93
C HIS A 187 -0.43 22.95 -4.41
N LEU A 188 -1.43 23.43 -5.15
CA LEU A 188 -2.41 24.40 -4.65
C LEU A 188 -3.27 23.74 -3.56
N ASN A 189 -3.83 22.57 -3.83
CA ASN A 189 -4.65 21.82 -2.88
C ASN A 189 -3.87 21.43 -1.62
N ALA A 190 -2.57 21.16 -1.75
CA ALA A 190 -1.68 20.86 -0.63
C ALA A 190 -1.28 22.10 0.22
N GLY A 191 -1.68 23.31 -0.18
CA GLY A 191 -1.34 24.58 0.48
C GLY A 191 0.14 24.96 0.37
N ARG A 192 0.84 24.45 -0.65
CA ARG A 192 2.28 24.74 -0.87
C ARG A 192 2.48 26.04 -1.64
N PHE A 193 1.53 26.38 -2.52
CA PHE A 193 1.59 27.62 -3.29
C PHE A 193 0.25 28.32 -3.26
N GLU A 194 0.30 29.63 -3.48
CA GLU A 194 -0.87 30.47 -3.73
C GLU A 194 -0.66 31.23 -5.03
N VAL A 195 -1.74 31.46 -5.78
CA VAL A 195 -1.71 32.30 -6.98
C VAL A 195 -2.34 33.64 -6.62
N LYS A 196 -1.57 34.72 -6.77
CA LYS A 196 -2.10 36.09 -6.66
C LYS A 196 -2.22 36.72 -8.03
N ALA A 197 -3.45 37.05 -8.40
CA ALA A 197 -3.74 37.89 -9.55
C ALA A 197 -3.43 39.36 -9.19
N GLY A 198 -2.71 40.05 -10.06
CA GLY A 198 -2.41 41.47 -9.94
C GLY A 198 -2.55 42.17 -11.28
N VAL A 199 -2.73 43.49 -11.26
CA VAL A 199 -2.75 44.30 -12.49
C VAL A 199 -1.44 45.08 -12.56
N SER A 200 -0.74 44.97 -13.69
CA SER A 200 0.48 45.74 -13.89
C SER A 200 0.15 47.22 -14.00
N LYS A 201 0.72 48.06 -13.11
CA LYS A 201 0.52 49.53 -13.11
C LYS A 201 1.03 50.23 -14.38
N HIS A 202 1.79 49.54 -15.22
CA HIS A 202 2.44 50.12 -16.39
C HIS A 202 1.76 49.75 -17.71
N ASN A 203 0.97 48.67 -17.75
CA ASN A 203 0.40 48.16 -19.00
C ASN A 203 -1.00 47.55 -18.83
N GLU A 204 -1.65 47.76 -17.67
CA GLU A 204 -3.00 47.30 -17.31
C GLU A 204 -3.32 45.80 -17.49
N HIS A 205 -2.33 44.97 -17.87
CA HIS A 205 -2.51 43.54 -18.00
C HIS A 205 -2.59 42.87 -16.62
N ALA A 206 -3.59 42.00 -16.48
CA ALA A 206 -3.72 41.09 -15.35
C ALA A 206 -2.67 39.97 -15.46
N PHE A 207 -1.87 39.78 -14.42
CA PHE A 207 -0.86 38.74 -14.32
C PHE A 207 -1.10 37.86 -13.10
N ASN A 208 -0.71 36.59 -13.18
CA ASN A 208 -0.93 35.60 -12.13
C ASN A 208 0.42 35.16 -11.57
N SER A 209 0.76 35.70 -10.40
CA SER A 209 2.04 35.42 -9.77
C SER A 209 1.92 34.26 -8.77
N MET A 210 2.69 33.20 -9.01
CA MET A 210 2.92 32.12 -8.05
C MET A 210 3.66 32.63 -6.82
N ARG A 211 3.11 32.35 -5.65
CA ARG A 211 3.67 32.66 -4.32
C ARG A 211 3.93 31.39 -3.54
N PHE A 212 5.03 31.38 -2.78
CA PHE A 212 5.46 30.30 -1.93
C PHE A 212 4.96 30.54 -0.51
N THR A 213 4.20 29.60 0.03
CA THR A 213 3.87 29.58 1.47
C THR A 213 5.09 29.07 2.24
N THR A 214 5.11 29.28 3.55
CA THR A 214 6.15 28.71 4.44
C THR A 214 6.28 27.20 4.28
N LYS A 215 5.12 26.51 4.25
CA LYS A 215 5.03 25.08 4.02
C LYS A 215 5.57 24.69 2.64
N GLY A 216 5.22 25.45 1.61
CA GLY A 216 5.72 25.24 0.25
C GLY A 216 7.23 25.40 0.15
N LEU A 217 7.78 26.43 0.78
CA LEU A 217 9.22 26.69 0.78
C LEU A 217 10.00 25.56 1.45
N HIS A 218 9.55 25.10 2.63
CA HIS A 218 10.15 23.94 3.31
C HIS A 218 10.10 22.68 2.47
N TRP A 219 8.95 22.39 1.87
CA TRP A 219 8.77 21.19 1.06
C TRP A 219 9.66 21.22 -0.19
N VAL A 220 9.67 22.36 -0.89
CA VAL A 220 10.50 22.54 -2.10
C VAL A 220 11.99 22.45 -1.77
N ALA A 221 12.43 22.96 -0.61
CA ALA A 221 13.82 22.83 -0.18
C ALA A 221 14.25 21.37 -0.03
N GLY A 222 13.40 20.54 0.60
CA GLY A 222 13.66 19.11 0.77
C GLY A 222 13.68 18.34 -0.55
N GLU A 223 12.74 18.61 -1.45
CA GLU A 223 12.70 17.97 -2.77
C GLU A 223 13.87 18.38 -3.67
N PHE A 224 14.30 19.65 -3.59
CA PHE A 224 15.46 20.13 -4.34
C PHE A 224 16.76 19.48 -3.85
N ALA A 225 16.95 19.32 -2.54
CA ALA A 225 18.12 18.62 -2.00
C ALA A 225 18.21 17.16 -2.49
N LYS A 226 17.07 16.45 -2.53
CA LYS A 226 17.00 15.09 -3.10
C LYS A 226 17.37 15.06 -4.59
N HIS A 227 16.90 16.05 -5.36
CA HIS A 227 17.21 16.15 -6.79
C HIS A 227 18.68 16.43 -7.05
N GLN A 228 19.33 17.28 -6.25
CA GLN A 228 20.77 17.52 -6.36
C GLN A 228 21.60 16.26 -6.07
N LEU A 229 21.22 15.48 -5.04
CA LEU A 229 21.88 14.21 -4.73
C LEU A 229 21.73 13.21 -5.89
N ALA A 230 20.53 13.11 -6.47
CA ALA A 230 20.29 12.23 -7.62
C ALA A 230 21.09 12.66 -8.85
N ALA A 231 21.17 13.98 -9.14
CA ALA A 231 21.95 14.51 -10.25
C ALA A 231 23.46 14.25 -10.10
N GLN A 232 23.98 14.23 -8.87
CA GLN A 232 25.38 13.88 -8.60
C GLN A 232 25.70 12.39 -8.82
N LEU A 233 24.75 11.50 -8.51
CA LEU A 233 24.91 10.05 -8.70
C LEU A 233 24.90 9.62 -10.17
N HIS A 234 24.26 10.38 -11.07
CA HIS A 234 24.22 10.10 -12.51
C HIS A 234 25.43 10.64 -13.29
N HIS A 235 26.37 11.32 -12.63
CA HIS A 235 27.61 11.84 -13.22
C HIS A 235 28.87 11.07 -12.78
N HIS A 236 28.68 9.89 -12.19
CA HIS A 236 29.72 8.88 -11.93
C HIS A 236 29.44 7.63 -12.76
#